data_AF-A0A8D8FXQ7-F1
#
_entry.id   AF-A0A8D8FXQ7-F1
#
_cell.length_a   1.000
_cell.length_b   1.000
_cell.length_c   1.000
_cell.angle_alpha   90.00
_cell.angle_beta   90.00
_cell.angle_gamma   90.00
#
_symmetry.space_group_name_H-M   'P 1'
#
loop_
_entity.id
_entity.type
_entity.pdbx_description
1 polymer ?
#
loop_
_entity_poly.entity_id
_entity_poly.type
_entity_poly.pdbx_seq_one_letter_code
_entity_poly.pdbx_strand_id
1 'polypeptide(L)'
;VTRNTGPSGHSVPAQVLQTADGVFKAEFVPRVVGEHRVSVTVEGQPTVGSPYSAKVYDVTAIKVKNVNNGTVGKPVVFLVETSQAGPGNLEVTVNGGRVPTSAQAQGQHTYAISFTPREAQNHTVELRFNGQDVPGSPFTCKASSTHT
;
A
#
# COMPACT_ATOMS: atom_id res chain seq x y z
N VAL A 1 -16.80 -16.19 22.25
CA VAL A 1 -17.24 -14.82 21.90
C VAL A 1 -16.15 -14.17 21.07
N THR A 2 -16.51 -13.39 20.05
CA THR A 2 -15.53 -12.65 19.24
C THR A 2 -15.76 -11.17 19.42
N ARG A 3 -14.71 -10.42 19.78
CA ARG A 3 -14.71 -8.96 19.83
C ARG A 3 -13.65 -8.44 18.86
N ASN A 4 -14.07 -7.74 17.82
CA ASN A 4 -13.17 -7.04 16.92
C ASN A 4 -13.10 -5.56 17.29
N THR A 5 -11.90 -5.02 17.35
CA THR A 5 -11.62 -3.61 17.65
C THR A 5 -10.82 -3.02 16.50
N GLY A 6 -11.38 -2.00 15.84
CA GLY A 6 -10.72 -1.30 14.75
C GLY A 6 -9.63 -0.32 15.24
N PRO A 7 -8.90 0.30 14.31
CA PRO A 7 -7.79 1.22 14.60
C PRO A 7 -8.17 2.42 15.47
N SER A 8 -9.43 2.85 15.42
CA SER A 8 -9.97 3.94 16.26
C SER A 8 -10.40 3.48 17.66
N GLY A 9 -10.17 2.22 18.03
CA GLY A 9 -10.63 1.62 19.29
C GLY A 9 -12.12 1.24 19.29
N HIS A 10 -12.84 1.49 18.20
CA HIS A 10 -14.27 1.18 18.09
C HIS A 10 -14.48 -0.30 17.80
N SER A 11 -15.55 -0.87 18.36
CA SER A 11 -15.91 -2.25 18.05
C SER A 11 -16.41 -2.38 16.62
N VAL A 12 -15.86 -3.33 15.88
CA VAL A 12 -16.33 -3.72 14.55
C VAL A 12 -17.19 -4.96 14.70
N PRO A 13 -18.44 -4.98 14.22
CA PRO A 13 -19.27 -6.18 14.26
C PRO A 13 -18.58 -7.33 13.51
N ALA A 14 -18.49 -8.49 14.17
CA ALA A 14 -17.97 -9.71 13.58
C ALA A 14 -19.06 -10.78 13.62
N GLN A 15 -19.23 -11.51 12.53
CA GLN A 15 -20.08 -12.69 12.46
C GLN A 15 -19.22 -13.93 12.75
N VAL A 16 -19.76 -14.86 13.54
CA VAL A 16 -19.10 -16.13 13.83
C VAL A 16 -19.99 -17.26 13.34
N LEU A 17 -19.46 -18.08 12.45
CA LEU A 17 -20.15 -19.20 11.82
C LEU A 17 -19.39 -20.49 12.13
N GLN A 18 -20.09 -21.53 12.58
CA GLN A 18 -19.50 -22.86 12.66
C GLN A 18 -19.51 -23.49 11.27
N THR A 19 -18.34 -23.85 10.74
CA THR A 19 -18.19 -24.42 9.38
C THR A 19 -18.01 -25.93 9.38
N ALA A 20 -17.61 -26.51 10.51
CA ALA A 20 -17.55 -27.95 10.78
C ALA A 20 -17.53 -28.16 12.31
N ASP A 21 -17.61 -29.40 12.77
CA ASP A 21 -17.48 -29.70 14.21
C ASP A 21 -16.16 -29.17 14.77
N GLY A 22 -16.26 -28.25 15.75
CA GLY A 22 -15.11 -27.59 16.37
C GLY A 22 -14.40 -26.54 15.49
N VAL A 23 -14.88 -26.25 14.27
CA VAL A 23 -14.27 -25.25 13.38
C VAL A 23 -15.18 -24.04 13.23
N PHE A 24 -14.65 -22.87 13.58
CA PHE A 24 -15.38 -21.61 13.54
C PHE A 24 -14.69 -20.62 12.60
N LYS A 25 -15.49 -19.92 11.79
CA LYS A 25 -15.08 -18.82 10.92
C LYS A 25 -15.57 -17.51 11.50
N ALA A 26 -14.67 -16.55 11.71
CA ALA A 26 -15.02 -15.18 12.09
C ALA A 26 -14.85 -14.26 10.88
N GLU A 27 -15.89 -13.51 10.54
CA GLU A 27 -15.91 -12.58 9.42
C GLU A 27 -16.25 -11.16 9.88
N PHE A 28 -15.60 -10.16 9.30
CA PHE A 28 -15.94 -8.76 9.51
C PHE A 28 -15.62 -7.95 8.25
N VAL A 29 -16.33 -6.84 8.06
CA VAL A 29 -16.10 -5.90 6.96
C VAL A 29 -15.43 -4.66 7.53
N PRO A 30 -14.12 -4.44 7.33
CA PRO A 30 -13.46 -3.25 7.83
C PRO A 30 -13.91 -2.02 7.04
N ARG A 31 -14.10 -0.91 7.75
CA ARG A 31 -14.44 0.41 7.16
C ARG A 31 -13.30 1.42 7.21
N VAL A 32 -12.24 1.09 7.95
CA VAL A 32 -11.11 1.97 8.22
C VAL A 32 -9.85 1.14 8.01
N VAL A 33 -8.89 1.68 7.27
CA VAL A 33 -7.56 1.08 7.09
C VAL A 33 -6.77 1.09 8.39
N GLY A 34 -5.85 0.15 8.56
CA GLY A 34 -5.03 0.02 9.76
C GLY A 34 -5.06 -1.37 10.36
N GLU A 35 -4.50 -1.50 11.55
CA GLU A 35 -4.48 -2.75 12.31
C GLU A 35 -5.79 -2.94 13.09
N HIS A 36 -6.54 -3.99 12.77
CA HIS A 36 -7.71 -4.43 13.51
C HIS A 36 -7.32 -5.59 14.42
N ARG A 37 -7.81 -5.56 15.66
CA ARG A 37 -7.49 -6.55 16.68
C ARG A 37 -8.71 -7.43 16.95
N VAL A 38 -8.61 -8.71 16.61
CA VAL A 38 -9.70 -9.69 16.72
C VAL A 38 -9.44 -10.59 17.92
N SER A 39 -10.19 -10.38 19.00
CA SER A 39 -10.13 -11.22 20.18
C SER A 39 -11.16 -12.35 20.08
N VAL A 40 -10.70 -13.59 20.19
CA VAL A 40 -11.55 -14.79 20.23
C VAL A 40 -11.42 -15.46 21.59
N THR A 41 -12.56 -15.85 22.17
CA THR A 41 -12.65 -16.58 23.44
C THR A 41 -13.57 -17.79 23.35
N VAL A 42 -13.25 -18.84 24.10
CA VAL A 42 -14.08 -20.03 24.35
C VAL A 42 -14.31 -20.12 25.86
N GLU A 43 -15.58 -20.19 26.28
CA GLU A 43 -15.95 -20.20 27.72
C GLU A 43 -15.32 -19.04 28.53
N GLY A 44 -15.16 -17.88 27.89
CA GLY A 44 -14.54 -16.69 28.51
C GLY A 44 -13.01 -16.68 28.51
N GLN A 45 -12.36 -17.78 28.13
CA GLN A 45 -10.89 -17.87 28.02
C GLN A 45 -10.41 -17.55 26.60
N PRO A 46 -9.35 -16.73 26.43
CA PRO A 46 -8.75 -16.49 25.12
C PRO A 46 -8.25 -17.78 24.46
N THR A 47 -8.51 -17.91 23.16
CA THR A 47 -7.89 -18.99 22.38
C THR A 47 -6.41 -18.72 22.16
N VAL A 48 -5.65 -19.76 21.81
CA VAL A 48 -4.23 -19.62 21.44
C VAL A 48 -4.09 -18.68 20.24
N GLY A 49 -3.24 -17.66 20.36
CA GLY A 49 -3.02 -16.65 19.33
C GLY A 49 -4.02 -15.48 19.36
N SER A 50 -5.04 -15.53 20.21
CA SER A 50 -5.88 -14.37 20.51
C SER A 50 -5.09 -13.37 21.35
N PRO A 51 -5.12 -12.07 21.01
CA PRO A 51 -5.81 -11.46 19.87
C PRO A 51 -5.07 -11.64 18.54
N TYR A 52 -5.81 -11.86 17.46
CA TYR A 52 -5.26 -11.87 16.11
C TYR A 52 -5.17 -10.44 15.55
N SER A 53 -4.12 -10.16 14.78
CA SER A 53 -3.89 -8.88 14.11
C SER A 53 -4.28 -8.99 12.63
N ALA A 54 -5.20 -8.15 12.18
CA ALA A 54 -5.64 -8.05 10.79
C ALA A 54 -5.24 -6.69 10.21
N LYS A 55 -4.28 -6.69 9.29
CA LYS A 55 -3.81 -5.48 8.60
C LYS A 55 -4.71 -5.19 7.41
N VAL A 56 -5.49 -4.12 7.50
CA VAL A 56 -6.41 -3.68 6.45
C VAL A 56 -5.79 -2.51 5.69
N TYR A 57 -5.80 -2.57 4.37
CA TYR A 57 -5.28 -1.53 3.51
C TYR A 57 -6.21 -1.19 2.34
N ASP A 58 -6.00 -0.03 1.73
CA ASP A 58 -6.72 0.44 0.54
C ASP A 58 -5.73 0.99 -0.50
N VAL A 59 -5.46 0.18 -1.53
CA VAL A 59 -4.57 0.58 -2.64
C VAL A 59 -5.12 1.77 -3.42
N THR A 60 -6.44 1.95 -3.47
CA THR A 60 -7.07 3.04 -4.23
C THR A 60 -6.86 4.41 -3.58
N ALA A 61 -6.45 4.41 -2.31
CA ALA A 61 -6.16 5.62 -1.55
C ALA A 61 -4.74 6.17 -1.79
N ILE A 62 -3.86 5.42 -2.48
CA ILE A 62 -2.53 5.90 -2.88
C ILE A 62 -2.68 6.99 -3.95
N LYS A 63 -1.95 8.10 -3.78
CA LYS A 63 -1.95 9.20 -4.75
C LYS A 63 -0.56 9.44 -5.30
N VAL A 64 -0.45 9.48 -6.64
CA VAL A 64 0.78 9.87 -7.35
C VAL A 64 0.62 11.31 -7.82
N LYS A 65 1.58 12.18 -7.50
CA LYS A 65 1.59 13.61 -7.86
C LYS A 65 2.87 13.98 -8.59
N ASN A 66 2.82 15.07 -9.36
CA ASN A 66 3.96 15.65 -10.07
C ASN A 66 4.64 14.68 -11.05
N VAL A 67 3.86 13.86 -11.74
CA VAL A 67 4.36 13.00 -12.83
C VAL A 67 4.70 13.89 -14.01
N ASN A 68 5.99 14.18 -14.20
CA ASN A 68 6.49 15.05 -15.24
C ASN A 68 7.34 14.26 -16.25
N ASN A 69 7.43 14.80 -17.47
CA ASN A 69 8.45 14.37 -18.43
C ASN A 69 9.84 14.79 -17.94
N GLY A 70 10.86 14.06 -18.39
CA GLY A 70 12.24 14.23 -17.98
C GLY A 70 13.16 14.76 -19.09
N THR A 71 14.36 15.15 -18.67
CA THR A 71 15.48 15.41 -19.57
C THR A 71 16.56 14.39 -19.28
N VAL A 72 17.20 13.85 -20.32
CA VAL A 72 18.33 12.92 -20.15
C VAL A 72 19.38 13.54 -19.23
N GLY A 73 19.84 12.77 -18.25
CA GLY A 73 20.83 13.18 -17.25
C GLY A 73 20.30 14.03 -16.09
N LYS A 74 19.02 14.45 -16.10
CA LYS A 74 18.40 15.18 -15.00
C LYS A 74 17.42 14.30 -14.22
N PRO A 75 17.42 14.32 -12.87
CA PRO A 75 16.46 13.55 -12.08
C PRO A 75 15.02 13.95 -12.41
N VAL A 76 14.17 12.95 -12.64
CA VAL A 76 12.72 13.08 -12.62
C VAL A 76 12.26 12.74 -11.21
N VAL A 77 11.40 13.57 -10.62
CA VAL A 77 10.88 13.38 -9.26
C VAL A 77 9.35 13.42 -9.30
N PHE A 78 8.72 12.42 -8.70
CA PHE A 78 7.28 12.40 -8.43
C PHE A 78 7.03 12.07 -6.95
N LEU A 79 5.86 12.44 -6.45
CA LEU A 79 5.48 12.22 -5.05
C LEU A 79 4.44 11.11 -4.96
N VAL A 80 4.60 10.25 -3.95
CA VAL A 80 3.63 9.21 -3.61
C VAL A 80 3.11 9.46 -2.20
N GLU A 81 1.81 9.68 -2.06
CA GLU A 81 1.14 9.85 -0.77
C GLU A 81 0.42 8.56 -0.38
N THR A 82 0.69 8.08 0.84
CA THR A 82 0.19 6.80 1.37
C THR A 82 -0.64 6.93 2.64
N SER A 83 -0.97 8.15 3.06
CA SER A 83 -1.55 8.44 4.38
C SER A 83 -2.87 7.72 4.65
N GLN A 84 -3.65 7.43 3.61
CA GLN A 84 -4.95 6.78 3.70
C GLN A 84 -4.93 5.33 3.18
N ALA A 85 -3.77 4.81 2.78
CA ALA A 85 -3.66 3.46 2.26
C ALA A 85 -3.59 2.40 3.37
N GLY A 86 -3.21 2.80 4.59
CA GLY A 86 -2.97 1.88 5.68
C GLY A 86 -1.61 1.18 5.59
N PRO A 87 -1.38 0.12 6.39
CA PRO A 87 -0.12 -0.59 6.44
C PRO A 87 0.14 -1.37 5.15
N GLY A 88 1.36 -1.26 4.64
CA GLY A 88 1.80 -2.06 3.50
C GLY A 88 3.18 -1.67 2.99
N ASN A 89 3.59 -2.38 1.94
CA ASN A 89 4.84 -2.14 1.24
C ASN A 89 4.56 -1.43 -0.09
N LEU A 90 5.36 -0.41 -0.41
CA LEU A 90 5.31 0.30 -1.67
C LEU A 90 6.48 -0.16 -2.54
N GLU A 91 6.20 -0.67 -3.73
CA GLU A 91 7.21 -1.09 -4.70
C GLU A 91 7.19 -0.16 -5.92
N VAL A 92 8.35 0.38 -6.30
CA VAL A 92 8.50 1.18 -7.53
C VAL A 92 9.55 0.57 -8.44
N THR A 93 9.19 0.32 -9.69
CA THR A 93 10.14 -0.02 -10.75
C THR A 93 10.04 0.94 -11.91
N VAL A 94 11.16 1.11 -12.61
CA VAL A 94 11.21 1.85 -13.88
C VAL A 94 11.79 0.93 -14.93
N ASN A 95 11.05 0.77 -16.03
CA ASN A 95 11.35 -0.16 -17.12
C ASN A 95 11.58 -1.60 -16.64
N GLY A 96 10.76 -2.07 -15.68
CA GLY A 96 10.94 -3.39 -15.06
C GLY A 96 12.21 -3.50 -14.20
N GLY A 97 12.66 -2.40 -13.59
CA GLY A 97 13.82 -2.36 -12.68
C GLY A 97 15.17 -2.14 -13.35
N ARG A 98 15.20 -1.97 -14.68
CA ARG A 98 16.44 -1.66 -15.42
C ARG A 98 16.99 -0.26 -15.16
N VAL A 99 16.12 0.66 -14.74
CA VAL A 99 16.51 2.02 -14.37
C VAL A 99 16.43 2.13 -12.85
N PRO A 100 17.55 2.48 -12.17
CA PRO A 100 17.57 2.58 -10.72
C PRO A 100 16.67 3.71 -10.24
N THR A 101 15.95 3.45 -9.16
CA THR A 101 15.12 4.43 -8.47
C THR A 101 15.71 4.77 -7.11
N SER A 102 15.38 5.96 -6.61
CA SER A 102 15.69 6.40 -5.25
C SER A 102 14.40 6.88 -4.60
N ALA A 103 14.22 6.55 -3.33
CA ALA A 103 13.07 6.94 -2.53
C ALA A 103 13.54 7.76 -1.33
N GLN A 104 12.97 8.95 -1.14
CA GLN A 104 13.25 9.82 -0.02
C GLN A 104 11.94 10.18 0.70
N ALA A 105 11.86 9.92 2.00
CA ALA A 105 10.73 10.37 2.80
C ALA A 105 10.70 11.92 2.86
N GLN A 106 9.54 12.51 2.57
CA GLN A 106 9.25 13.95 2.67
C GLN A 106 8.34 14.28 3.86
N GLY A 107 7.93 13.26 4.61
CA GLY A 107 7.01 13.34 5.74
C GLY A 107 6.58 11.93 6.15
N GLN A 108 5.64 11.83 7.10
CA GLN A 108 5.22 10.53 7.65
C GLN A 108 4.63 9.58 6.60
N HIS A 109 3.97 10.12 5.56
CA HIS A 109 3.23 9.35 4.57
C HIS A 109 3.40 9.88 3.14
N THR A 110 4.52 10.54 2.87
CA THR A 110 4.82 11.09 1.54
C THR A 110 6.26 10.75 1.17
N TYR A 111 6.43 10.17 -0.01
CA TYR A 111 7.73 9.75 -0.54
C TYR A 111 7.99 10.45 -1.86
N ALA A 112 9.15 11.11 -1.96
CA ALA A 112 9.70 11.56 -3.23
C ALA A 112 10.44 10.40 -3.88
N ILE A 113 9.91 9.93 -5.00
CA ILE A 113 10.53 8.89 -5.81
C ILE A 113 11.20 9.56 -6.99
N SER A 114 12.43 9.16 -7.25
CA SER A 114 13.23 9.73 -8.34
C SER A 114 13.97 8.69 -9.14
N PHE A 115 14.19 8.99 -10.42
CA PHE A 115 15.11 8.27 -11.29
C PHE A 115 15.75 9.25 -12.26
N THR A 116 16.91 8.89 -12.80
CA THR A 116 17.62 9.71 -13.80
C THR A 116 17.63 8.97 -15.14
N PRO A 117 16.85 9.40 -16.15
CA PRO A 117 16.86 8.78 -17.46
C PRO A 117 18.22 8.97 -18.13
N ARG A 118 18.78 7.88 -18.67
CA ARG A 118 20.06 7.89 -19.41
C ARG A 118 19.89 7.93 -20.92
N GLU A 119 18.69 7.66 -21.40
CA GLU A 119 18.35 7.57 -22.81
C GLU A 119 17.10 8.41 -23.10
N ALA A 120 17.03 9.02 -24.28
CA ALA A 120 15.87 9.79 -24.71
C ALA A 120 14.77 8.85 -25.21
N GLN A 121 14.02 8.27 -24.27
CA GLN A 121 12.94 7.33 -24.55
C GLN A 121 11.79 7.46 -23.56
N ASN A 122 10.70 6.76 -23.85
CA ASN A 122 9.61 6.55 -22.90
C ASN A 122 10.08 5.61 -21.79
N HIS A 123 9.93 6.05 -20.55
CA HIS A 123 10.19 5.24 -19.37
C HIS A 123 8.85 4.85 -18.74
N THR A 124 8.60 3.55 -18.61
CA THR A 124 7.43 3.02 -17.91
C THR A 124 7.75 2.97 -16.43
N VAL A 125 6.93 3.62 -15.61
CA VAL A 125 7.01 3.59 -14.16
C VAL A 125 5.88 2.70 -13.67
N GLU A 126 6.24 1.61 -13.00
CA GLU A 126 5.30 0.73 -12.33
C GLU A 126 5.34 0.97 -10.82
N LEU A 127 4.17 1.20 -10.23
CA LEU A 127 4.01 1.45 -8.80
C LEU A 127 2.98 0.47 -8.24
N ARG A 128 3.38 -0.29 -7.22
CA ARG A 128 2.56 -1.30 -6.55
C ARG A 128 2.52 -1.07 -5.05
N PHE A 129 1.41 -1.48 -4.43
CA PHE A 129 1.22 -1.48 -3.00
C PHE A 129 0.69 -2.85 -2.56
N ASN A 130 1.44 -3.53 -1.68
CA ASN A 130 1.17 -4.93 -1.29
C ASN A 130 0.97 -5.86 -2.50
N GLY A 131 1.75 -5.64 -3.58
CA GLY A 131 1.67 -6.43 -4.81
C GLY A 131 0.52 -6.07 -5.76
N GLN A 132 -0.32 -5.07 -5.44
CA GLN A 132 -1.39 -4.59 -6.32
C GLN A 132 -0.99 -3.27 -7.00
N ASP A 133 -1.34 -3.09 -8.27
CA ASP A 133 -1.06 -1.83 -8.98
C ASP A 133 -1.88 -0.68 -8.36
N VAL A 134 -1.21 0.44 -8.10
CA VAL A 134 -1.88 1.65 -7.58
C VAL A 134 -2.65 2.37 -8.70
N PRO A 135 -3.63 3.24 -8.37
CA PRO A 135 -4.34 4.01 -9.39
C PRO A 135 -3.39 4.81 -10.30
N GLY A 136 -3.54 4.63 -11.62
CA GLY A 136 -2.71 5.28 -12.63
C GLY A 136 -1.38 4.57 -12.92
N SER A 137 -1.06 3.47 -12.23
CA SER A 137 0.05 2.59 -12.59
C SER A 137 -0.37 1.56 -13.65
N PRO A 138 0.50 1.22 -14.61
CA PRO A 138 1.76 1.91 -14.91
C PRO A 138 1.52 3.26 -15.61
N PHE A 139 2.45 4.20 -15.48
CA PHE A 139 2.43 5.45 -16.23
C PHE A 139 3.74 5.70 -16.99
N THR A 140 3.68 6.53 -18.02
CA THR A 140 4.83 6.81 -18.89
C THR A 140 5.43 8.19 -18.60
N CYS A 141 6.74 8.24 -18.38
CA CYS A 141 7.54 9.46 -18.36
C CYS A 141 8.38 9.54 -19.65
N LYS A 142 8.15 10.57 -20.47
CA LYS A 142 8.96 10.78 -21.69
C LYS A 142 10.25 11.50 -21.32
N ALA A 143 11.40 10.98 -21.74
CA ALA A 143 12.67 11.66 -21.59
C ALA A 143 13.16 12.17 -22.95
N SER A 144 13.55 13.45 -23.02
CA SER A 144 14.15 14.05 -24.22
C SER A 144 15.59 14.48 -23.97
N SER A 145 16.43 14.46 -25.00
CA SER A 145 17.74 15.11 -24.96
C SER A 145 17.57 16.63 -24.99
N THR A 146 18.32 17.36 -24.18
CA THR A 146 18.50 18.80 -24.40
C THR A 146 19.37 18.98 -25.63
N HIS A 147 18.80 19.39 -26.77
CA HIS A 147 19.60 20.00 -27.83
C HIS A 147 20.12 21.32 -27.26
N THR A 148 21.44 21.42 -27.13
CA THR A 148 22.13 22.70 -26.91
C THR A 148 22.40 23.29 -28.27
#